data_AF-A0AAQ0H1E6-F1
#
_entry.id   AF-A0AAQ0H1E6-F1
#
_cell.length_a   1.000
_cell.length_b   1.000
_cell.length_c   1.000
_cell.angle_alpha   90.00
_cell.angle_beta   90.00
_cell.angle_gamma   90.00
#
_symmetry.space_group_name_H-M   'P 1'
#
loop_
_entity.id
_entity.type
_entity.pdbx_description
1 polymer ?
#
loop_
_entity_poly.entity_id
_entity_poly.type
_entity_poly.pdbx_seq_one_letter_code
_entity_poly.pdbx_strand_id
1 'polypeptide(L)'
;MKNLVKISAAAIFAASLALSANAKVTIGGNNDQSVNVQGAVANGAQGMGKAVQNLASNHGKVTIGGNNKQSVNIQGAVGNISWGAGKAIQNVASNSSDE
;
A
#
# COMPACT_ATOMS: atom_id res chain seq x y z
N MET A 1 -34.62 -20.68 -29.50
CA MET A 1 -33.80 -19.44 -29.50
C MET A 1 -34.10 -18.45 -28.37
N LYS A 2 -35.11 -18.67 -27.50
CA LYS A 2 -35.51 -17.67 -26.47
C LYS A 2 -34.67 -17.68 -25.18
N ASN A 3 -33.77 -18.65 -25.00
CA ASN A 3 -32.98 -18.80 -23.77
C ASN A 3 -31.50 -18.36 -23.90
N LEU A 4 -31.03 -17.98 -25.10
CA LEU A 4 -29.66 -17.52 -25.29
C LEU A 4 -29.48 -16.01 -25.00
N VAL A 5 -30.55 -15.22 -25.06
CA VAL A 5 -30.49 -13.76 -24.88
C VAL A 5 -30.37 -13.34 -23.40
N LYS A 6 -30.73 -14.23 -22.46
CA LYS A 6 -30.66 -13.91 -21.01
C LYS A 6 -29.26 -14.14 -20.40
N ILE A 7 -28.38 -14.86 -21.10
CA ILE A 7 -27.02 -15.15 -20.60
C ILE A 7 -26.03 -14.05 -20.98
N SER A 8 -26.30 -13.26 -22.03
CA SER A 8 -25.39 -12.17 -22.43
C SER A 8 -25.45 -10.95 -21.48
N ALA A 9 -26.63 -10.56 -20.99
CA ALA A 9 -26.74 -9.38 -20.12
C ALA A 9 -26.13 -9.60 -18.71
N ALA A 10 -26.28 -10.79 -18.14
CA ALA A 10 -25.69 -11.13 -16.84
C ALA A 10 -24.17 -11.28 -16.91
N ALA A 11 -23.63 -11.79 -18.03
CA ALA A 11 -22.19 -11.94 -18.23
C ALA A 11 -21.48 -10.59 -18.47
N ILE A 12 -22.13 -9.62 -19.12
CA ILE A 12 -21.56 -8.28 -19.34
C ILE A 12 -21.56 -7.45 -18.04
N PHE A 13 -22.53 -7.66 -17.15
CA PHE A 13 -22.56 -7.00 -15.84
C PHE A 13 -21.51 -7.57 -14.86
N ALA A 14 -21.16 -8.85 -14.99
CA ALA A 14 -20.09 -9.48 -14.21
C ALA A 14 -18.69 -9.08 -14.70
N ALA A 15 -18.53 -8.73 -15.98
CA ALA A 15 -17.23 -8.35 -16.56
C ALA A 15 -16.80 -6.89 -16.27
N SER A 16 -17.72 -6.01 -15.83
CA SER A 16 -17.40 -4.61 -15.52
C SER A 16 -17.06 -4.35 -14.05
N LEU A 17 -17.15 -5.35 -13.17
CA LEU A 17 -16.92 -5.19 -11.73
C LEU A 17 -15.53 -5.59 -11.24
N ALA A 18 -14.55 -5.74 -12.13
CA ALA A 18 -13.13 -5.74 -11.76
C ALA A 18 -12.60 -4.30 -11.63
N LEU A 19 -13.37 -3.40 -11.02
CA LEU A 19 -12.85 -2.11 -10.60
C LEU A 19 -12.08 -2.38 -9.31
N SER A 20 -10.75 -2.37 -9.39
CA SER A 20 -9.90 -2.37 -8.20
C SER A 20 -10.25 -1.11 -7.41
N ALA A 21 -11.13 -1.27 -6.42
CA ALA A 21 -11.46 -0.21 -5.48
C ALA A 21 -10.21 0.03 -4.62
N ASN A 22 -9.26 0.81 -5.13
CA ASN A 22 -8.23 1.43 -4.32
C ASN A 22 -8.96 2.33 -3.32
N ALA A 23 -9.20 1.82 -2.11
CA ALA A 23 -9.92 2.54 -1.08
C ALA A 23 -9.20 3.87 -0.80
N LYS A 24 -9.84 4.98 -1.18
CA LYS A 24 -9.33 6.32 -0.87
C LYS A 24 -9.44 6.51 0.64
N VAL A 25 -8.32 6.75 1.30
CA VAL A 25 -8.29 7.10 2.73
C VAL A 25 -8.25 8.63 2.84
N THR A 26 -9.21 9.20 3.57
CA THR A 26 -9.25 10.65 3.85
C THR A 26 -9.11 10.87 5.34
N ILE A 27 -8.06 11.58 5.74
CA ILE A 27 -7.82 12.01 7.12
C ILE A 27 -8.22 13.48 7.20
N GLY A 28 -9.36 13.77 7.83
CA GLY A 28 -9.90 15.13 7.91
C GLY A 28 -9.13 16.08 8.83
N GLY A 29 -8.30 15.55 9.73
CA GLY A 29 -7.50 16.31 10.69
C GLY A 29 -6.00 16.22 10.43
N ASN A 30 -5.20 16.52 11.47
CA ASN A 30 -3.76 16.34 11.44
C ASN A 30 -3.40 14.84 11.51
N ASN A 31 -2.35 14.43 10.79
CA ASN A 31 -1.72 13.12 10.91
C ASN A 31 -0.36 13.30 11.58
N ASP A 32 -0.18 12.74 12.79
CA ASP A 32 1.10 12.71 13.50
C ASP A 32 1.49 11.25 13.75
N GLN A 33 2.49 10.76 13.01
CA GLN A 33 3.01 9.40 13.14
C GLN A 33 4.42 9.45 13.72
N SER A 34 4.61 8.83 14.88
CA SER A 34 5.92 8.68 15.51
C SER A 34 6.25 7.20 15.67
N VAL A 35 7.40 6.80 15.15
CA VAL A 35 7.95 5.44 15.31
C VAL A 35 9.34 5.55 15.93
N ASN A 36 9.57 4.79 17.00
CA ASN A 36 10.88 4.64 17.64
C ASN A 36 11.30 3.16 17.53
N VAL A 37 12.33 2.89 16.74
CA VAL A 37 12.91 1.56 16.58
C VAL A 37 14.15 1.45 17.47
N GLN A 38 14.12 0.50 18.40
CA GLN A 38 15.27 0.10 19.20
C GLN A 38 15.64 -1.32 18.77
N GLY A 39 16.71 -1.46 17.98
CA GLY A 39 17.08 -2.72 17.31
C GLY A 39 16.82 -2.69 15.80
N ALA A 40 16.32 -3.79 15.23
CA ALA A 40 16.21 -3.92 13.78
C ALA A 40 14.77 -4.15 13.30
N VAL A 41 14.42 -3.52 12.18
CA VAL A 41 13.23 -3.84 11.39
C VAL A 41 13.68 -4.49 10.09
N ALA A 42 13.19 -5.69 9.81
CA ALA A 42 13.52 -6.43 8.60
C ALA A 42 12.26 -6.95 7.92
N ASN A 43 12.12 -6.67 6.63
CA ASN A 43 11.13 -7.31 5.77
C ASN A 43 11.84 -7.91 4.55
N GLY A 44 11.44 -9.12 4.18
CA GLY A 44 12.09 -9.92 3.16
C GLY A 44 11.08 -10.63 2.27
N ALA A 45 11.33 -10.63 0.97
CA ALA A 45 10.58 -11.46 0.02
C ALA A 45 11.53 -12.24 -0.90
N GLN A 46 11.14 -13.46 -1.27
CA GLN A 46 11.93 -14.35 -2.12
C GLN A 46 11.18 -14.68 -3.42
N GLY A 47 11.91 -14.90 -4.51
CA GLY A 47 11.36 -15.27 -5.80
C GLY A 47 10.79 -14.05 -6.55
N MET A 48 9.51 -14.11 -6.91
CA MET A 48 8.78 -12.99 -7.52
C MET A 48 8.01 -12.14 -6.49
N GLY A 49 8.33 -12.29 -5.20
CA GLY A 49 7.63 -11.58 -4.12
C GLY A 49 7.93 -10.07 -4.07
N LYS A 50 7.05 -9.32 -3.40
CA LYS A 50 7.20 -7.88 -3.15
C LYS A 50 7.37 -7.64 -1.65
N ALA A 51 8.47 -6.99 -1.25
CA ALA A 51 8.71 -6.61 0.14
C ALA A 51 8.43 -5.10 0.30
N VAL A 52 7.36 -4.75 1.02
CA VAL A 52 6.97 -3.36 1.30
C VAL A 52 7.13 -3.09 2.80
N GLN A 53 8.00 -2.15 3.16
CA GLN A 53 8.24 -1.75 4.55
C GLN A 53 7.93 -0.27 4.72
N ASN A 54 6.93 0.05 5.54
CA ASN A 54 6.50 1.43 5.82
C ASN A 54 6.73 1.74 7.31
N LEU A 55 7.50 2.79 7.63
CA LEU A 55 7.70 3.30 8.99
C LEU A 55 7.26 4.77 9.06
N ALA A 56 6.25 5.06 9.90
CA ALA A 56 5.57 6.36 9.98
C ALA A 56 5.30 6.96 8.59
N SER A 57 4.67 6.18 7.70
CA SER A 57 4.47 6.53 6.30
C SER A 57 2.98 6.44 5.93
N ASN A 58 2.55 7.32 5.02
CA ASN A 58 1.25 7.21 4.36
C ASN A 58 1.48 6.58 2.99
N HIS A 59 0.90 5.39 2.77
CA HIS A 59 1.02 4.67 1.51
C HIS A 59 -0.33 4.58 0.80
N GLY A 60 -0.34 4.87 -0.50
CA GLY A 60 -1.52 4.82 -1.35
C GLY A 60 -2.23 6.17 -1.50
N LYS A 61 -3.50 6.14 -1.93
CA LYS A 61 -4.30 7.35 -2.20
C LYS A 61 -4.83 7.96 -0.90
N VAL A 62 -3.95 8.65 -0.18
CA VAL A 62 -4.26 9.33 1.09
C VAL A 62 -4.42 10.84 0.85
N THR A 63 -5.54 11.40 1.29
CA THR A 63 -5.77 12.86 1.37
C THR A 63 -5.77 13.29 2.83
N ILE A 64 -4.95 14.27 3.19
CA ILE A 64 -4.84 14.80 4.56
C ILE A 64 -5.31 16.25 4.52
N GLY A 65 -6.34 16.58 5.31
CA GLY A 65 -6.91 17.91 5.40
C GLY A 65 -6.17 18.86 6.36
N GLY A 66 -5.36 18.31 7.27
CA GLY A 66 -4.54 19.07 8.20
C GLY A 66 -3.03 18.88 8.00
N ASN A 67 -2.24 19.18 9.04
CA ASN A 67 -0.80 18.99 9.03
C ASN A 67 -0.42 17.50 9.00
N ASN A 68 0.61 17.15 8.24
CA ASN A 68 1.20 15.81 8.23
C ASN A 68 2.61 15.86 8.85
N LYS A 69 2.77 15.30 10.04
CA LYS A 69 4.04 15.17 10.74
C LYS A 69 4.41 13.69 10.86
N GLN A 70 5.57 13.34 10.34
CA GLN A 70 6.08 11.97 10.37
C GLN A 70 7.47 12.01 10.96
N SER A 71 7.67 11.25 12.04
CA SER A 71 8.94 11.19 12.76
C SER A 71 9.32 9.73 12.95
N VAL A 72 10.52 9.39 12.48
CA VAL A 72 11.11 8.07 12.69
C VAL A 72 12.44 8.26 13.38
N ASN A 73 12.59 7.66 14.55
CA ASN A 73 13.85 7.53 15.26
C ASN A 73 14.30 6.06 15.20
N ILE A 74 15.47 5.80 14.61
CA ILE A 74 16.02 4.45 14.48
C ILE A 74 17.35 4.38 15.23
N GLN A 75 17.39 3.52 16.24
CA GLN A 75 18.57 3.14 16.99
C GLN A 75 18.90 1.68 16.65
N GLY A 76 19.44 1.47 15.45
CA GLY A 76 19.77 0.17 14.88
C GLY A 76 19.62 0.17 13.37
N ALA A 77 19.01 -0.86 12.78
CA ALA A 77 18.96 -1.04 11.32
C ALA A 77 17.53 -1.17 10.78
N VAL A 78 17.30 -0.68 9.57
CA VAL A 78 16.08 -0.97 8.80
C VAL A 78 16.47 -1.55 7.47
N GLY A 79 16.15 -2.83 7.27
CA GLY A 79 16.43 -3.56 6.04
C GLY A 79 15.15 -3.95 5.32
N ASN A 80 15.10 -3.68 4.02
CA ASN A 80 14.07 -4.19 3.14
C ASN A 80 14.74 -4.90 1.95
N ILE A 81 14.56 -6.20 1.84
CA ILE A 81 15.31 -7.02 0.89
C ILE A 81 14.36 -7.86 0.05
N SER A 82 14.61 -7.88 -1.26
CA SER A 82 13.94 -8.78 -2.20
C SER A 82 14.99 -9.58 -2.95
N TRP A 83 14.89 -10.91 -2.94
CA TRP A 83 15.80 -11.81 -3.65
C TRP A 83 15.13 -12.44 -4.87
N GLY A 84 15.80 -12.41 -6.02
CA GLY A 84 15.26 -12.91 -7.30
C GLY A 84 14.76 -11.77 -8.18
N ALA A 85 13.67 -11.98 -8.92
CA ALA A 85 13.08 -10.97 -9.80
C ALA A 85 12.10 -10.01 -9.08
N GLY A 86 11.99 -10.09 -7.76
CA GLY A 86 11.06 -9.30 -6.95
C GLY A 86 11.45 -7.83 -6.76
N LYS A 87 10.58 -7.06 -6.08
CA LYS A 87 10.75 -5.62 -5.80
C LYS A 87 10.74 -5.35 -4.29
N ALA A 88 11.69 -4.53 -3.82
CA ALA A 88 11.71 -4.01 -2.45
C ALA A 88 11.36 -2.51 -2.46
N ILE A 89 10.38 -2.10 -1.65
CA ILE A 89 9.94 -0.71 -1.46
C ILE A 89 9.99 -0.35 0.02
N GLN A 90 10.89 0.57 0.40
CA GLN A 90 11.05 1.02 1.78
C GLN A 90 10.69 2.51 1.90
N ASN A 91 9.68 2.80 2.71
CA ASN A 91 9.23 4.15 3.01
C ASN A 91 9.47 4.46 4.49
N VAL A 92 10.25 5.50 4.77
CA VAL A 92 10.58 5.94 6.14
C VAL A 92 10.24 7.42 6.25
N ALA A 93 9.30 7.75 7.12
CA ALA A 93 8.80 9.12 7.32
C ALA A 93 8.40 9.82 6.01
N SER A 94 7.78 9.10 5.07
CA SER A 94 7.45 9.61 3.74
C SER A 94 6.00 9.36 3.36
N ASN A 95 5.50 10.15 2.41
CA ASN A 95 4.27 9.85 1.69
C ASN A 95 4.67 9.15 0.39
N SER A 96 4.17 7.94 0.16
CA SER A 96 4.42 7.20 -1.09
C SER A 96 3.10 6.82 -1.76
N SER A 97 3.04 7.04 -3.06
CA SER A 97 1.97 6.57 -3.94
C SER A 97 2.56 5.57 -4.93
N ASP A 98 3.08 4.45 -4.44
CA ASP A 98 3.38 3.32 -5.32
C ASP A 98 2.06 2.63 -5.67
N GLU A 99 1.54 2.91 -6.87
CA GLU A 99 0.54 2.07 -7.54
C GLU A 99 1.14 0.69 -7.91
#